data_AF-A0A9W5IQH9-F1
#
_entry.id   AF-A0A9W5IQH9-F1
#
_cell.length_a   1.000
_cell.length_b   1.000
_cell.length_c   1.000
_cell.angle_alpha   90.00
_cell.angle_beta   90.00
_cell.angle_gamma   90.00
#
_symmetry.space_group_name_H-M   'P 1'
#
loop_
_entity.id
_entity.type
_entity.pdbx_description
1 polymer ?
#
loop_
_entity_poly.entity_id
_entity_poly.type
_entity_poly.pdbx_seq_one_letter_code
_entity_poly.pdbx_strand_id
1 'polypeptide(L)'
;MSFTKQSEQYTLTAQFEQQRLERLSIFFCPIGEDNSWTAWSEERELQRRKQFDRWLDKQLGDAPCAIETSAAGKCRRFAWGNAGAYYYNKDGSTMIVLSYR
;
A
#
# COMPACT_ATOMS: atom_id res chain seq x y z
N MET A 1 -5.12 2.75 18.06
CA MET A 1 -3.81 3.38 17.77
C MET A 1 -3.61 3.42 16.26
N SER A 2 -2.84 4.38 15.72
CA SER A 2 -2.57 4.46 14.26
C SER A 2 -1.69 3.29 13.85
N PHE A 3 -1.98 2.65 12.72
CA PHE A 3 -1.17 1.59 12.12
C PHE A 3 0.33 1.96 12.03
N THR A 4 0.63 3.21 11.67
CA THR A 4 2.01 3.74 11.63
C THR A 4 2.69 3.84 12.99
N LYS A 5 1.93 3.98 14.09
CA LYS A 5 2.50 3.91 15.45
C LYS A 5 2.77 2.47 15.88
N GLN A 6 2.25 1.50 15.12
CA GLN A 6 2.48 0.07 15.28
C GLN A 6 3.39 -0.45 14.17
N SER A 7 4.08 0.41 13.41
CA SER A 7 5.09 0.00 12.43
C SER A 7 6.47 0.31 12.97
N GLU A 8 7.30 -0.71 13.07
CA GLU A 8 8.67 -0.60 13.58
C GLU A 8 9.57 -0.02 12.49
N GLN A 9 9.29 -0.40 11.24
CA GLN A 9 10.05 -0.05 10.05
C GLN A 9 9.12 0.06 8.84
N TYR A 10 9.56 0.78 7.81
CA TYR A 10 8.93 0.77 6.50
C TYR A 10 10.00 0.83 5.41
N THR A 11 9.69 0.23 4.26
CA THR A 11 10.51 0.29 3.05
C THR A 11 9.77 1.12 2.02
N LEU A 12 10.49 2.06 1.40
CA LEU A 12 10.03 2.84 0.26
C LEU A 12 10.85 2.44 -0.96
N THR A 13 10.19 2.05 -2.04
CA THR A 13 10.82 1.79 -3.34
C THR A 13 10.35 2.84 -4.33
N ALA A 14 11.30 3.50 -4.99
CA ALA A 14 11.03 4.49 -6.02
C ALA A 14 11.49 3.99 -7.38
N GLN A 15 10.57 3.94 -8.34
CA GLN A 15 10.81 3.58 -9.72
C GLN A 15 10.83 4.84 -10.58
N PHE A 16 11.91 5.01 -11.33
CA PHE A 16 12.08 6.13 -12.26
C PHE A 16 12.18 5.61 -13.69
N GLU A 17 11.47 6.27 -14.60
CA GLU A 17 11.66 6.10 -16.04
C GLU A 17 12.26 7.38 -16.60
N GLN A 18 13.45 7.29 -17.21
CA GLN A 18 14.14 8.44 -17.82
C GLN A 18 14.25 9.67 -16.88
N GLN A 19 14.57 9.42 -15.60
CA GLN A 19 14.66 10.41 -14.51
C GLN A 19 13.32 10.96 -13.99
N ARG A 20 12.18 10.55 -14.56
CA ARG A 20 10.85 10.88 -14.04
C ARG A 20 10.39 9.80 -13.07
N LEU A 21 9.91 10.20 -11.88
CA LEU A 21 9.30 9.27 -10.94
C LEU A 21 8.01 8.69 -11.56
N GLU A 22 7.98 7.39 -11.82
CA GLU A 22 6.80 6.67 -12.32
C GLU A 22 6.00 6.08 -11.17
N ARG A 23 6.68 5.55 -10.14
CA ARG A 23 5.99 4.84 -9.06
C ARG A 23 6.72 4.90 -7.73
N LEU A 24 5.95 4.97 -6.67
CA LEU A 24 6.38 4.72 -5.30
C LEU A 24 5.61 3.54 -4.74
N SER A 25 6.33 2.59 -4.15
CA SER A 25 5.74 1.51 -3.37
C SER A 25 6.20 1.61 -1.92
N ILE A 26 5.26 1.47 -0.99
CA ILE A 26 5.50 1.53 0.45
C ILE A 26 5.07 0.21 1.07
N PHE A 27 6.00 -0.43 1.76
CA PHE A 27 5.77 -1.61 2.58
C PHE A 27 6.03 -1.26 4.04
N PHE A 28 5.14 -1.66 4.95
CA PHE A 28 5.29 -1.41 6.38
C PHE A 28 5.47 -2.74 7.13
N CYS A 29 6.44 -2.79 8.04
CA CYS A 29 6.68 -3.90 8.96
C CYS A 29 6.07 -3.58 10.33
N PRO A 30 4.99 -4.27 10.75
CA PRO A 30 4.39 -4.02 12.05
C PRO A 30 5.27 -4.46 13.23
N ILE A 31 5.27 -3.69 14.31
CA ILE A 31 5.94 -3.96 15.59
C ILE A 31 5.42 -5.28 16.15
N GLY A 32 6.33 -6.19 16.50
CA GLY A 32 5.98 -7.47 17.13
C GLY A 32 5.31 -8.49 16.20
N GLU A 33 5.23 -8.23 14.89
CA GLU A 33 4.82 -9.23 13.92
C GLU A 33 6.03 -10.03 13.41
N ASP A 34 5.95 -11.36 13.49
CA ASP A 34 6.82 -12.23 12.72
C ASP A 34 6.49 -12.05 11.23
N ASN A 35 7.41 -11.43 10.51
CA ASN A 35 7.38 -11.20 9.07
C ASN A 35 8.19 -12.25 8.29
N SER A 36 8.60 -13.34 8.95
CA SER A 36 9.20 -14.49 8.27
C SER A 36 8.16 -15.25 7.44
N TRP A 37 8.64 -15.97 6.43
CA TRP A 37 7.82 -16.86 5.63
C TRP A 37 7.08 -17.93 6.45
N THR A 38 7.61 -18.31 7.61
CA THR A 38 6.99 -19.29 8.51
C THR A 38 5.67 -18.79 9.10
N ALA A 39 5.54 -17.49 9.33
CA ALA A 39 4.34 -16.88 9.90
C ALA A 39 3.43 -16.23 8.82
N TRP A 40 3.81 -16.34 7.55
CA TRP A 40 3.06 -15.79 6.43
C TRP A 40 1.72 -16.52 6.24
N SER A 41 0.67 -15.75 5.91
CA SER A 41 -0.61 -16.28 5.40
C SER A 41 -1.30 -15.23 4.55
N GLU A 42 -2.05 -15.68 3.55
CA GLU A 42 -2.83 -14.79 2.68
C GLU A 42 -3.86 -14.00 3.50
N GLU A 43 -4.49 -14.61 4.51
CA GLU A 43 -5.43 -13.93 5.39
C GLU A 43 -4.80 -12.73 6.11
N ARG A 44 -3.55 -12.87 6.59
CA ARG A 44 -2.82 -11.77 7.24
C ARG A 44 -2.55 -10.63 6.27
N GLU A 45 -2.14 -10.94 5.05
CA GLU A 45 -1.88 -9.95 4.00
C GLU A 45 -3.16 -9.22 3.57
N LEU A 46 -4.28 -9.94 3.42
CA LEU A 46 -5.58 -9.33 3.15
C LEU A 46 -6.06 -8.42 4.29
N GLN A 47 -5.76 -8.76 5.56
CA GLN A 47 -6.03 -7.87 6.70
C GLN A 47 -5.12 -6.64 6.69
N ARG A 48 -3.83 -6.83 6.40
CA ARG A 48 -2.85 -5.76 6.24
C ARG A 48 -3.30 -4.77 5.15
N ARG A 49 -3.82 -5.26 4.02
CA ARG A 49 -4.37 -4.42 2.95
C ARG A 49 -5.49 -3.51 3.45
N LYS A 50 -6.42 -4.04 4.25
CA LYS A 50 -7.51 -3.23 4.84
C LYS A 50 -6.99 -2.16 5.81
N GLN A 51 -5.86 -2.41 6.49
CA GLN A 51 -5.22 -1.41 7.35
C GLN A 51 -4.57 -0.31 6.50
N PHE A 52 -3.86 -0.70 5.44
CA PHE A 52 -3.21 0.23 4.51
C PHE A 52 -4.24 1.09 3.78
N ASP A 53 -5.37 0.51 3.35
CA ASP A 53 -6.47 1.24 2.73
C ASP A 53 -7.03 2.32 3.66
N ARG A 54 -7.28 1.98 4.94
CA ARG A 54 -7.76 2.93 5.95
C ARG A 54 -6.74 4.03 6.24
N TRP A 55 -5.46 3.66 6.33
CA TRP A 55 -4.39 4.63 6.52
C TRP A 55 -4.28 5.58 5.32
N LEU A 56 -4.36 5.05 4.10
CA LEU A 56 -4.27 5.82 2.86
C LEU A 56 -5.48 6.75 2.69
N ASP A 57 -6.70 6.30 2.99
CA ASP A 57 -7.89 7.16 3.03
C ASP A 57 -7.69 8.34 3.98
N LYS A 58 -7.10 8.09 5.16
CA LYS A 58 -6.79 9.16 6.11
C LYS A 58 -5.74 10.15 5.59
N GLN A 59 -4.73 9.69 4.85
CA GLN A 59 -3.69 10.59 4.31
C GLN A 59 -4.21 11.45 3.15
N LEU A 60 -5.06 10.87 2.29
CA LEU A 60 -5.59 11.55 1.13
C LEU A 60 -6.74 12.51 1.50
N GLY A 61 -7.42 12.25 2.62
CA GLY A 61 -8.53 13.08 3.09
C GLY A 61 -9.63 13.20 2.05
N ASP A 62 -10.20 14.41 1.92
CA ASP A 62 -11.29 14.71 0.99
C ASP A 62 -10.80 15.11 -0.41
N ALA A 63 -9.55 14.78 -0.76
CA ALA A 63 -9.00 15.09 -2.08
C ALA A 63 -9.86 14.42 -3.19
N PRO A 64 -10.35 15.19 -4.17
CA PRO A 64 -11.25 14.66 -5.19
C PRO A 64 -10.53 13.60 -6.04
N CYS A 65 -11.07 12.40 -6.05
CA CYS A 65 -10.60 11.29 -6.86
C CYS A 65 -11.76 10.40 -7.31
N ALA A 66 -11.58 9.72 -8.44
CA ALA A 66 -12.45 8.59 -8.80
C ALA A 66 -11.95 7.34 -8.07
N ILE A 67 -12.88 6.51 -7.60
CA ILE A 67 -12.54 5.29 -6.86
C ILE A 67 -12.93 4.08 -7.70
N GLU A 68 -11.97 3.17 -7.90
CA GLU A 68 -12.19 1.86 -8.50
C GLU A 68 -11.83 0.77 -7.52
N THR A 69 -12.69 -0.24 -7.40
CA THR A 69 -12.49 -1.36 -6.49
C THR A 69 -12.37 -2.66 -7.27
N SER A 70 -11.48 -3.52 -6.80
CA SER A 70 -11.20 -4.83 -7.39
C SER A 70 -10.90 -5.83 -6.28
N ALA A 71 -10.76 -7.11 -6.64
CA ALA A 71 -10.30 -8.13 -5.70
C ALA A 71 -8.91 -7.80 -5.12
N ALA A 72 -8.03 -7.19 -5.93
CA ALA A 72 -6.67 -6.84 -5.53
C ALA A 72 -6.61 -5.62 -4.59
N GLY A 73 -7.59 -4.71 -4.64
CA GLY A 73 -7.56 -3.49 -3.83
C GLY A 73 -8.47 -2.36 -4.31
N LYS A 74 -8.35 -1.21 -3.64
CA LYS A 74 -9.06 0.05 -3.93
C LYS A 74 -8.07 1.06 -4.54
N CYS A 75 -8.30 1.43 -5.80
CA CYS A 75 -7.54 2.43 -6.54
C CYS A 75 -8.23 3.79 -6.49
N ARG A 76 -7.51 4.82 -6.07
CA ARG A 76 -7.94 6.23 -6.07
C ARG A 76 -7.22 6.93 -7.21
N ARG A 77 -7.99 7.43 -8.18
CA ARG A 77 -7.49 8.05 -9.41
C ARG A 77 -7.60 9.57 -9.30
N PHE A 78 -6.45 10.23 -9.38
CA PHE A 78 -6.26 11.68 -9.33
C PHE A 78 -5.83 12.22 -10.70
N ALA A 79 -5.79 13.55 -10.83
CA ALA A 79 -5.24 14.19 -12.02
C ALA A 79 -3.73 13.90 -12.22
N TRP A 80 -2.98 13.80 -11.11
CA TRP A 80 -1.54 13.54 -11.13
C TRP A 80 -1.17 12.05 -11.25
N GLY A 81 -2.12 11.14 -11.09
CA GLY A 81 -1.79 9.72 -10.96
C GLY A 81 -2.78 8.94 -10.12
N ASN A 82 -2.34 7.82 -9.56
CA ASN A 82 -3.17 6.86 -8.85
C ASN A 82 -2.54 6.50 -7.51
N ALA A 83 -3.35 6.17 -6.50
CA ALA A 83 -2.89 5.60 -5.24
C ALA A 83 -3.80 4.46 -4.78
N GLY A 84 -3.21 3.37 -4.28
CA GLY A 84 -3.99 2.26 -3.72
C GLY A 84 -3.17 1.33 -2.84
N ALA A 85 -3.85 0.55 -1.99
CA ALA A 85 -3.26 -0.56 -1.28
C ALA A 85 -3.65 -1.86 -1.98
N TYR A 86 -2.65 -2.68 -2.32
CA TYR A 86 -2.84 -3.87 -3.14
C TYR A 86 -2.21 -5.10 -2.50
N TYR A 87 -2.90 -6.23 -2.61
CA TYR A 87 -2.34 -7.55 -2.37
C TYR A 87 -1.86 -8.14 -3.70
N TYR A 88 -0.58 -8.50 -3.76
CA TYR A 88 0.07 -9.09 -4.91
C TYR A 88 0.20 -10.60 -4.72
N ASN A 89 -0.70 -11.35 -5.34
CA ASN A 89 -0.74 -12.81 -5.22
C ASN A 89 0.53 -13.52 -5.74
N LYS A 90 1.31 -12.87 -6.62
CA LYS A 90 2.52 -13.45 -7.22
C LYS A 90 3.69 -13.55 -6.25
N ASP A 91 3.83 -12.57 -5.36
CA ASP A 91 4.90 -12.52 -4.35
C ASP A 91 4.36 -12.60 -2.91
N GLY A 92 3.04 -12.73 -2.77
CA GLY A 92 2.36 -12.86 -1.49
C GLY A 92 2.41 -11.58 -0.64
N SER A 93 2.74 -10.42 -1.22
CA SER A 93 2.95 -9.19 -0.46
C SER A 93 1.77 -8.22 -0.53
N THR A 94 1.66 -7.36 0.48
CA THR A 94 0.76 -6.21 0.48
C THR A 94 1.54 -4.93 0.56
N MET A 95 1.27 -3.99 -0.34
CA MET A 95 1.93 -2.68 -0.35
C MET A 95 0.98 -1.56 -0.75
N ILE A 96 1.34 -0.34 -0.38
CA ILE A 96 0.73 0.88 -0.91
C ILE A 96 1.50 1.26 -2.17
N VAL A 97 0.80 1.53 -3.25
CA VAL A 97 1.39 1.94 -4.53
C VAL A 97 0.81 3.27 -4.97
N LEU A 98 1.71 4.20 -5.28
CA LEU A 98 1.42 5.44 -5.97
C LEU A 98 2.04 5.37 -7.36
N SER A 99 1.26 5.66 -8.39
CA SER A 99 1.73 5.73 -9.78
C SER A 99 1.47 7.12 -10.32
N TYR A 100 2.47 7.72 -10.96
CA TYR A 100 2.41 9.08 -11.49
C TYR A 100 2.22 9.06 -13.02
N ARG A 101 1.52 10.06 -13.55
CA ARG A 101 1.27 10.20 -14.98
C ARG A 101 2.40 10.86 -15.74
#